data_AF-A0A832VQ00-F1
#
_entry.id   AF-A0A832VQ00-F1
#
_cell.length_a   1.000
_cell.length_b   1.000
_cell.length_c   1.000
_cell.angle_alpha   90.00
_cell.angle_beta   90.00
_cell.angle_gamma   90.00
#
_symmetry.space_group_name_H-M   'P 1'
#
loop_
_entity.id
_entity.type
_entity.pdbx_description
1 polymer ?
#
loop_
_entity_poly.entity_id
_entity_poly.type
_entity_poly.pdbx_seq_one_letter_code
_entity_poly.pdbx_strand_id
1 'polypeptide(L)'
;PWFMFLLIFLWTPPHFWALALYRSGEYEEAGIPMMPNVKGGERTMREMKVYTLLLIALSVAAPMSYGGLDEGDVIYHVLGWTVVGLSIWYASTVWRIDLDEHPDPSGRIPSAARSFFVSILYLAMMFVVLVTASFGLGGALVGAVLVLVAILRSETRARA
;
A
#
# COMPACT_ATOMS: atom_id res chain seq x y z
N PRO A 1 -19.09 1.23 -5.33
CA PRO A 1 -18.52 0.03 -6.02
C PRO A 1 -17.22 0.32 -6.81
N TRP A 2 -17.18 1.42 -7.58
CA TRP A 2 -16.02 1.77 -8.42
C TRP A 2 -14.73 2.07 -7.64
N PHE A 3 -14.83 2.70 -6.47
CA PHE A 3 -13.67 2.96 -5.61
C PHE A 3 -12.93 1.66 -5.25
N MET A 4 -13.65 0.66 -4.74
CA MET A 4 -13.06 -0.64 -4.37
C MET A 4 -12.46 -1.36 -5.57
N PHE A 5 -13.13 -1.30 -6.73
CA PHE A 5 -12.61 -1.87 -7.96
C PHE A 5 -11.27 -1.23 -8.35
N LEU A 6 -11.21 0.11 -8.42
CA LEU A 6 -9.98 0.83 -8.75
C LEU A 6 -8.90 0.62 -7.70
N LEU A 7 -9.27 0.51 -6.43
CA LEU A 7 -8.32 0.28 -5.35
C LEU A 7 -7.62 -1.06 -5.51
N ILE A 8 -8.39 -2.14 -5.69
CA ILE A 8 -7.81 -3.48 -5.92
C ILE A 8 -7.02 -3.48 -7.22
N PHE A 9 -7.54 -2.89 -8.30
CA PHE A 9 -6.87 -2.85 -9.59
C PHE A 9 -5.52 -2.13 -9.53
N LEU A 10 -5.45 -0.95 -8.90
CA LEU A 10 -4.23 -0.15 -8.80
C LEU A 10 -3.25 -0.69 -7.75
N TRP A 11 -3.74 -1.35 -6.69
CA TRP A 11 -2.92 -1.98 -5.67
C TRP A 11 -2.27 -3.29 -6.13
N THR A 12 -2.93 -4.03 -7.03
CA THR A 12 -2.48 -5.35 -7.48
C THR A 12 -1.08 -5.32 -8.11
N PRO A 13 -0.77 -4.44 -9.09
CA PRO A 13 0.57 -4.37 -9.68
C PRO A 13 1.68 -4.07 -8.68
N PRO A 14 1.64 -2.99 -7.87
CA PRO A 14 2.73 -2.69 -6.94
C PRO A 14 2.86 -3.74 -5.83
N HIS A 15 1.79 -4.42 -5.44
CA HIS A 15 1.86 -5.55 -4.52
C HIS A 15 2.62 -6.74 -5.13
N PHE A 16 2.22 -7.21 -6.30
CA PHE A 16 2.84 -8.38 -6.93
C PHE A 16 4.27 -8.10 -7.40
N TRP A 17 4.55 -6.89 -7.87
CA TRP A 17 5.88 -6.51 -8.29
C TRP A 17 6.87 -6.40 -7.13
N ALA A 18 6.42 -6.03 -5.92
CA ALA A 18 7.26 -6.11 -4.73
C ALA A 18 7.70 -7.55 -4.42
N LEU A 19 6.78 -8.53 -4.55
CA LEU A 19 7.11 -9.94 -4.39
C LEU A 19 8.05 -10.44 -5.49
N ALA A 20 7.81 -10.02 -6.73
CA ALA A 20 8.65 -10.37 -7.87
C ALA A 20 10.08 -9.81 -7.73
N LEU A 21 10.23 -8.61 -7.18
CA LEU A 21 11.54 -8.03 -6.85
C LEU A 21 12.22 -8.80 -5.72
N TYR A 22 11.47 -9.20 -4.70
CA TYR A 22 12.01 -9.99 -3.59
C TYR A 22 12.52 -11.37 -4.02
N ARG A 23 11.85 -12.01 -4.98
CA ARG A 23 12.11 -13.40 -5.41
C ARG A 23 12.59 -13.50 -6.86
N SER A 24 13.19 -12.44 -7.41
CA SER A 24 13.55 -12.33 -8.83
C SER A 24 14.41 -13.52 -9.31
N GLY A 25 15.44 -13.88 -8.53
CA GLY A 25 16.35 -14.99 -8.85
C GLY A 25 15.66 -16.37 -8.88
N GLU A 26 14.75 -16.64 -7.95
CA GLU A 26 13.95 -17.89 -7.96
C GLU A 26 13.02 -17.95 -9.16
N TYR A 27 12.42 -16.83 -9.55
CA TYR A 27 11.58 -16.76 -10.74
C TYR A 27 12.38 -16.93 -12.03
N GLU A 28 13.62 -16.42 -12.06
CA GLU A 28 14.53 -16.60 -13.20
C GLU A 28 14.97 -18.05 -13.33
N GLU A 29 15.37 -18.69 -12.23
CA GLU A 29 15.74 -20.11 -12.21
C GLU A 29 14.56 -21.02 -12.62
N ALA A 30 13.34 -20.68 -12.20
CA ALA A 30 12.11 -21.37 -12.60
C ALA A 30 11.62 -21.04 -14.01
N GLY A 31 12.27 -20.11 -14.73
CA GLY A 31 11.87 -19.69 -16.08
C GLY A 31 10.53 -18.94 -16.14
N ILE A 32 10.10 -18.33 -15.04
CA ILE A 32 8.83 -17.59 -14.95
C ILE A 32 9.06 -16.12 -15.35
N PRO A 33 8.44 -15.64 -16.44
CA PRO A 33 8.65 -14.28 -16.92
C PRO A 33 7.89 -13.27 -16.04
N MET A 34 8.58 -12.72 -15.04
CA MET A 34 8.07 -11.63 -14.19
C MET A 34 8.58 -10.27 -14.67
N MET A 35 7.86 -9.18 -14.39
CA MET A 35 8.24 -7.81 -14.80
C MET A 35 9.69 -7.44 -14.45
N PRO A 36 10.21 -7.69 -13.24
CA PRO A 36 11.62 -7.47 -12.93
C PRO A 36 12.59 -8.23 -13.83
N ASN A 37 12.28 -9.47 -14.19
CA ASN A 37 13.15 -10.36 -14.96
C ASN A 37 13.11 -10.04 -16.46
N VAL A 38 11.96 -9.56 -16.97
CA VAL A 38 11.76 -9.27 -18.40
C VAL A 38 12.13 -7.82 -18.75
N LYS A 39 11.84 -6.87 -17.86
CA LYS A 39 11.96 -5.43 -18.11
C LYS A 39 12.96 -4.72 -17.20
N GLY A 40 13.55 -5.43 -16.24
CA GLY A 40 14.49 -4.90 -15.26
C GLY A 40 13.81 -4.40 -13.99
N GLY A 41 14.58 -4.43 -12.89
CA GLY A 41 14.14 -3.95 -11.57
C GLY A 41 13.82 -2.45 -11.57
N GLU A 42 14.64 -1.62 -12.25
CA GLU A 42 14.44 -0.16 -12.30
C GLU A 42 13.11 0.25 -12.94
N ARG A 43 12.76 -0.38 -14.06
CA ARG A 43 11.49 -0.10 -14.74
C ARG A 43 10.31 -0.54 -13.87
N THR A 44 10.40 -1.72 -13.27
CA THR A 44 9.38 -2.21 -12.35
C THR A 44 9.18 -1.22 -11.20
N MET A 45 10.28 -0.74 -10.60
CA MET A 45 10.26 0.26 -9.54
C MET A 45 9.62 1.59 -9.98
N ARG A 46 9.92 2.07 -11.19
CA ARG A 46 9.30 3.29 -11.73
C ARG A 46 7.80 3.12 -11.88
N GLU A 47 7.35 1.99 -12.41
CA GLU A 47 5.92 1.70 -12.56
C GLU A 47 5.25 1.58 -11.17
N MET A 48 5.84 0.85 -10.22
CA MET A 48 5.36 0.78 -8.83
C MET A 48 5.15 2.16 -8.20
N LYS A 49 6.09 3.10 -8.41
CA LYS A 49 5.97 4.49 -7.92
C LYS A 49 4.79 5.22 -8.57
N VAL A 50 4.57 5.04 -9.88
CA VAL A 50 3.41 5.63 -10.57
C VAL A 50 2.10 5.07 -10.03
N TYR A 51 1.99 3.75 -9.86
CA TYR A 51 0.79 3.12 -9.30
C TYR A 51 0.51 3.56 -7.87
N THR A 52 1.52 3.70 -7.02
CA THR A 52 1.32 4.21 -5.65
C THR A 52 0.91 5.67 -5.61
N LEU A 53 1.37 6.51 -6.54
CA LEU A 53 0.87 7.88 -6.69
C LEU A 53 -0.60 7.90 -7.13
N LEU A 54 -1.00 7.01 -8.05
CA LEU A 54 -2.40 6.86 -8.45
C LEU A 54 -3.28 6.38 -7.29
N LEU A 55 -2.77 5.51 -6.41
CA LEU A 55 -3.46 5.11 -5.18
C LEU A 55 -3.65 6.28 -4.22
N ILE A 56 -2.65 7.15 -4.07
CA ILE A 56 -2.81 8.38 -3.27
C ILE A 56 -3.89 9.27 -3.89
N ALA A 57 -3.87 9.48 -5.21
CA ALA A 57 -4.91 10.26 -5.89
C ALA A 57 -6.30 9.65 -5.69
N LEU A 58 -6.43 8.31 -5.79
CA LEU A 58 -7.68 7.60 -5.52
C LEU A 58 -8.12 7.76 -4.06
N SER A 59 -7.18 7.75 -3.11
CA SER A 59 -7.46 7.87 -1.68
C SER A 59 -8.09 9.21 -1.30
N VAL A 60 -7.78 10.28 -2.03
CA VAL A 60 -8.42 11.61 -1.87
C VAL A 60 -9.91 11.55 -2.26
N ALA A 61 -10.26 10.74 -3.25
CA ALA A 61 -11.64 10.53 -3.67
C ALA A 61 -12.41 9.52 -2.79
N ALA A 62 -11.77 8.91 -1.79
CA ALA A 62 -12.40 7.89 -0.94
C ALA A 62 -13.64 8.41 -0.19
N PRO A 63 -13.65 9.60 0.44
CA PRO A 63 -14.82 10.11 1.15
C PRO A 63 -16.02 10.37 0.22
N MET A 64 -15.75 10.84 -1.01
CA MET A 64 -16.78 11.06 -2.04
C MET A 64 -17.47 9.76 -2.46
N SER A 65 -16.77 8.63 -2.37
CA SER A 65 -17.33 7.32 -2.71
C SER A 65 -18.30 6.76 -1.68
N TYR A 66 -18.31 7.33 -0.46
CA TYR A 66 -19.08 6.81 0.68
C TYR A 66 -20.57 7.19 0.64
N GLY A 67 -20.96 8.17 -0.18
CA GLY A 67 -22.36 8.56 -0.44
C GLY A 67 -23.08 9.14 0.77
N GLY A 68 -23.48 10.41 0.71
CA GLY A 68 -24.27 11.05 1.78
C GLY A 68 -23.47 11.62 2.95
N LEU A 69 -22.14 11.71 2.83
CA LEU A 69 -21.32 12.55 3.70
C LEU A 69 -21.21 13.93 3.06
N ASP A 70 -21.74 14.95 3.73
CA ASP A 70 -21.51 16.34 3.33
C ASP A 70 -20.06 16.73 3.61
N GLU A 71 -19.49 17.59 2.77
CA GLU A 71 -18.11 18.07 2.91
C GLU A 71 -17.85 18.79 4.25
N GLY A 72 -18.90 19.25 4.92
CA GLY A 72 -18.83 19.88 6.25
C GLY A 72 -18.85 18.91 7.44
N ASP A 73 -19.05 17.61 7.21
CA ASP A 73 -19.08 16.63 8.28
C ASP A 73 -17.67 16.26 8.74
N VAL A 74 -17.45 16.23 10.06
CA VAL A 74 -16.17 15.84 10.67
C VAL A 74 -15.78 14.43 10.23
N ILE A 75 -16.76 13.55 9.99
CA ILE A 75 -16.54 12.18 9.51
C ILE A 75 -15.84 12.17 8.15
N TYR A 76 -16.24 13.06 7.23
CA TYR A 76 -15.64 13.18 5.90
C TYR A 76 -14.14 13.45 5.99
N HIS A 77 -13.74 14.41 6.84
CA HIS A 77 -12.35 14.77 7.04
C HIS A 77 -11.55 13.68 7.75
N VAL A 78 -12.09 13.08 8.83
CA VAL A 78 -11.40 12.01 9.57
C VAL A 78 -11.13 10.81 8.66
N LEU A 79 -12.14 10.38 7.89
CA LEU A 79 -12.00 9.29 6.93
C LEU A 79 -10.97 9.63 5.84
N GLY A 80 -11.10 10.82 5.23
CA GLY A 80 -10.23 11.27 4.15
C GLY A 80 -8.76 11.34 4.57
N TRP A 81 -8.46 12.02 5.68
CA TRP A 81 -7.08 12.12 6.18
C TRP A 81 -6.50 10.77 6.57
N THR A 82 -7.31 9.88 7.15
CA THR A 82 -6.85 8.53 7.52
C THR A 82 -6.49 7.71 6.28
N VAL A 83 -7.35 7.68 5.27
CA VAL A 83 -7.16 6.91 4.04
C VAL A 83 -6.00 7.46 3.19
N VAL A 84 -5.86 8.78 3.11
CA VAL A 84 -4.73 9.45 2.46
C VAL A 84 -3.43 9.17 3.21
N GLY A 85 -3.41 9.32 4.54
CA GLY A 85 -2.24 9.03 5.37
C GLY A 85 -1.77 7.58 5.24
N LEU A 86 -2.71 6.64 5.24
CA LEU A 86 -2.44 5.21 5.02
C LEU A 86 -1.83 4.94 3.63
N SER A 87 -2.32 5.62 2.59
CA SER A 87 -1.82 5.50 1.22
C SER A 87 -0.44 6.13 1.03
N ILE A 88 -0.19 7.29 1.65
CA ILE A 88 1.13 7.92 1.68
C ILE A 88 2.13 7.02 2.41
N TRP A 89 1.74 6.41 3.53
CA TRP A 89 2.60 5.47 4.25
C TRP A 89 2.99 4.27 3.39
N TYR A 90 2.03 3.63 2.71
CA TYR A 90 2.33 2.54 1.77
C TYR A 90 3.23 3.01 0.61
N ALA A 91 2.94 4.16 0.00
CA ALA A 91 3.80 4.70 -1.05
C ALA A 91 5.23 4.94 -0.53
N SER A 92 5.39 5.41 0.71
CA SER A 92 6.70 5.63 1.31
C SER A 92 7.51 4.33 1.42
N THR A 93 6.88 3.17 1.64
CA THR A 93 7.60 1.89 1.71
C THR A 93 8.04 1.41 0.34
N VAL A 94 7.25 1.66 -0.70
CA VAL A 94 7.66 1.43 -2.10
C VAL A 94 8.83 2.34 -2.47
N TRP A 95 8.79 3.61 -2.10
CA TRP A 95 9.88 4.55 -2.42
C TRP A 95 11.18 4.28 -1.67
N ARG A 96 11.13 3.56 -0.54
CA ARG A 96 12.28 3.11 0.25
C ARG A 96 12.88 1.79 -0.24
N ILE A 97 12.31 1.13 -1.26
CA ILE A 97 12.93 -0.05 -1.85
C ILE A 97 14.23 0.39 -2.52
N ASP A 98 15.32 -0.24 -2.12
CA ASP A 98 16.64 -0.03 -2.69
C ASP A 98 17.00 -1.25 -3.54
N LEU A 99 17.29 -1.01 -4.82
CA LEU A 99 17.68 -2.07 -5.76
C LEU A 99 19.17 -2.42 -5.63
N ASP A 100 19.97 -1.51 -5.07
CA ASP A 100 21.41 -1.67 -4.89
C ASP A 100 21.76 -2.25 -3.50
N GLU A 101 20.74 -2.55 -2.68
CA GLU A 101 20.90 -3.20 -1.38
C GLU A 101 21.55 -4.57 -1.56
N HIS A 102 22.54 -4.88 -0.71
CA HIS A 102 23.24 -6.16 -0.76
C HIS A 102 22.23 -7.31 -0.68
N PRO A 103 22.10 -8.13 -1.75
CA PRO A 103 21.16 -9.24 -1.73
C PRO A 103 21.52 -10.18 -0.58
N ASP A 104 20.51 -10.68 0.12
CA ASP A 104 20.66 -11.79 1.06
C ASP A 104 21.38 -12.96 0.36
N PRO A 105 22.13 -13.86 1.01
CA PRO A 105 22.71 -15.08 0.44
C PRO A 105 21.85 -15.88 -0.57
N SER A 106 20.53 -15.69 -0.60
CA SER A 106 19.61 -16.25 -1.62
C SER A 106 19.29 -15.30 -2.80
N GLY A 107 19.98 -14.18 -2.98
CA GLY A 107 19.72 -13.19 -4.03
C GLY A 107 18.47 -12.33 -3.81
N ARG A 108 17.95 -12.27 -2.58
CA ARG A 108 16.66 -11.63 -2.25
C ARG A 108 16.85 -10.21 -1.74
N ILE A 109 15.90 -9.32 -2.07
CA ILE A 109 15.90 -7.90 -1.65
C ILE A 109 14.98 -7.71 -0.42
N PRO A 110 15.52 -7.53 0.82
CA PRO A 110 14.71 -7.44 2.04
C PRO A 110 13.74 -6.25 2.04
N SER A 111 14.16 -5.09 1.49
CA SER A 111 13.31 -3.91 1.37
C SER A 111 12.06 -4.14 0.50
N ALA A 112 12.16 -4.98 -0.54
CA ALA A 112 11.03 -5.38 -1.38
C ALA A 112 10.04 -6.29 -0.63
N ALA A 113 10.53 -7.22 0.19
CA ALA A 113 9.68 -8.05 1.06
C ALA A 113 8.89 -7.20 2.06
N ARG A 114 9.55 -6.20 2.67
CA ARG A 114 8.90 -5.27 3.58
C ARG A 114 7.73 -4.55 2.90
N SER A 115 7.95 -4.03 1.69
CA SER A 115 6.90 -3.37 0.91
C SER A 115 5.71 -4.30 0.63
N PHE A 116 5.97 -5.56 0.28
CA PHE A 116 4.95 -6.59 0.06
C PHE A 116 4.09 -6.87 1.31
N PHE A 117 4.70 -7.07 2.48
CA PHE A 117 3.93 -7.31 3.70
C PHE A 117 3.17 -6.06 4.15
N VAL A 118 3.78 -4.89 4.00
CA VAL A 118 3.13 -3.60 4.25
C VAL A 118 1.94 -3.40 3.32
N SER A 119 2.01 -3.83 2.06
CA SER A 119 0.89 -3.67 1.13
C SER A 119 -0.33 -4.53 1.51
N ILE A 120 -0.11 -5.72 2.09
CA ILE A 120 -1.21 -6.55 2.63
C ILE A 120 -1.83 -5.85 3.84
N LEU A 121 -1.00 -5.34 4.75
CA LEU A 121 -1.48 -4.58 5.91
C LEU A 121 -2.23 -3.31 5.49
N TYR A 122 -1.72 -2.58 4.50
CA TYR A 122 -2.38 -1.42 3.88
C TYR A 122 -3.80 -1.78 3.42
N LEU A 123 -3.94 -2.86 2.65
CA LEU A 123 -5.24 -3.26 2.13
C LEU A 123 -6.20 -3.67 3.25
N ALA A 124 -5.72 -4.46 4.22
CA ALA A 124 -6.50 -4.84 5.39
C ALA A 124 -6.99 -3.61 6.17
N MET A 125 -6.09 -2.66 6.45
CA MET A 125 -6.42 -1.44 7.17
C MET A 125 -7.38 -0.53 6.38
N MET A 126 -7.29 -0.51 5.05
CA MET A 126 -8.23 0.23 4.21
C MET A 126 -9.66 -0.29 4.39
N PHE A 127 -9.84 -1.61 4.38
CA PHE A 127 -11.15 -2.21 4.65
C PHE A 127 -11.61 -1.96 6.09
N VAL A 128 -10.73 -2.08 7.08
CA VAL A 128 -11.05 -1.79 8.48
C VAL A 128 -11.56 -0.36 8.63
N VAL A 129 -10.85 0.63 8.09
CA VAL A 129 -11.26 2.05 8.18
C VAL A 129 -12.61 2.29 7.50
N LEU A 130 -12.82 1.73 6.32
CA LEU A 130 -14.09 1.88 5.61
C LEU A 130 -15.24 1.22 6.38
N VAL A 131 -15.02 0.07 7.01
CA VAL A 131 -16.06 -0.60 7.82
C VAL A 131 -16.30 0.15 9.12
N THR A 132 -15.24 0.57 9.83
CA THR A 132 -15.43 1.27 11.11
C THR A 132 -16.08 2.62 10.92
N ALA A 133 -15.76 3.34 9.82
CA ALA A 133 -16.42 4.59 9.47
C ALA A 133 -17.94 4.44 9.23
N SER A 134 -18.43 3.24 8.87
CA SER A 134 -19.88 3.01 8.68
C SER A 134 -20.67 3.14 9.97
N PHE A 135 -20.02 3.07 11.14
CA PHE A 135 -20.64 3.26 12.46
C PHE A 135 -20.67 4.74 12.90
N GLY A 136 -20.36 5.67 12.00
CA GLY A 136 -20.33 7.10 12.28
C GLY A 136 -18.99 7.59 12.87
N LEU A 137 -19.00 8.77 13.51
CA LEU A 137 -17.78 9.45 13.96
C LEU A 137 -16.95 8.62 14.94
N GLY A 138 -17.58 7.98 15.92
CA GLY A 138 -16.87 7.13 16.88
C GLY A 138 -16.12 5.99 16.21
N GLY A 139 -16.75 5.35 15.22
CA GLY A 139 -16.11 4.30 14.44
C GLY A 139 -15.01 4.82 13.50
N ALA A 140 -15.20 5.99 12.89
CA ALA A 140 -14.14 6.63 12.09
C ALA A 140 -12.89 6.95 12.93
N LEU A 141 -13.07 7.46 14.16
CA LEU A 141 -11.97 7.72 15.09
C LEU A 141 -11.28 6.43 15.53
N VAL A 142 -12.04 5.38 15.85
CA VAL A 142 -11.47 4.05 16.16
C VAL A 142 -10.64 3.52 14.99
N GLY A 143 -11.16 3.62 13.76
CA GLY A 143 -10.44 3.23 12.55
C GLY A 143 -9.11 4.00 12.39
N ALA A 144 -9.14 5.32 12.59
CA ALA A 144 -7.94 6.16 12.53
C ALA A 144 -6.90 5.77 13.58
N VAL A 145 -7.31 5.50 14.82
CA VAL A 145 -6.42 5.04 15.89
C VAL A 145 -5.81 3.67 15.54
N LEU A 146 -6.62 2.73 15.04
CA LEU A 146 -6.12 1.41 14.62
C LEU A 146 -5.08 1.54 13.51
N VAL A 147 -5.29 2.41 12.52
CA VAL A 147 -4.32 2.72 11.47
C VAL A 147 -3.02 3.25 12.06
N LEU A 148 -3.09 4.26 12.92
CA LEU A 148 -1.91 4.84 13.54
C LEU A 148 -1.11 3.80 14.34
N VAL A 149 -1.79 2.97 15.13
CA VAL A 149 -1.16 1.90 15.89
C VAL A 149 -0.51 0.87 14.96
N ALA A 150 -1.19 0.47 13.88
CA ALA A 150 -0.66 -0.47 12.91
C ALA A 150 0.60 0.06 12.21
N ILE A 151 0.57 1.33 11.79
CA ILE A 151 1.72 2.02 11.17
C ILE A 151 2.89 2.10 12.16
N LEU A 152 2.65 2.60 13.38
CA LEU A 152 3.69 2.74 14.40
C LEU A 152 4.32 1.38 14.76
N ARG A 153 3.49 0.34 14.89
CA ARG A 153 3.98 -1.02 15.18
C ARG A 153 4.80 -1.59 14.02
N SER A 154 4.39 -1.32 12.77
CA SER A 154 5.12 -1.76 11.59
C SER A 154 6.46 -1.02 11.44
N GLU A 155 6.49 0.29 11.65
CA GLU A 155 7.72 1.09 11.59
C GLU A 155 8.69 0.78 12.73
N THR A 156 8.21 0.57 13.95
CA THR A 156 9.07 0.19 15.10
C THR A 156 9.72 -1.17 14.89
N ARG A 157 8.97 -2.17 14.40
CA ARG A 157 9.54 -3.49 14.04
C ARG A 157 10.54 -3.43 12.89
N ALA A 158 10.45 -2.43 12.01
CA ALA A 158 11.38 -2.26 10.91
C ALA A 158 12.69 -1.57 11.34
N ARG A 159 12.70 -0.91 12.51
CA ARG A 159 13.88 -0.21 13.06
C ARG A 159 14.61 -1.01 14.14
N ALA A 160 13.95 -2.00 14.72
CA ALA A 160 14.50 -2.93 15.71
C ALA A 160 15.25 -4.07 15.03
#